data_AF-A0A5U8JG87-F1
#
_entry.id   AF-A0A5U8JG87-F1
#
_cell.length_a   1.000
_cell.length_b   1.000
_cell.length_c   1.000
_cell.angle_alpha   90.00
_cell.angle_beta   90.00
_cell.angle_gamma   90.00
#
_symmetry.space_group_name_H-M   'P 1'
#
loop_
_entity.id
_entity.type
_entity.pdbx_description
1 polymer ?
#
loop_
_entity_poly.entity_id
_entity_poly.type
_entity_poly.pdbx_seq_one_letter_code
_entity_poly.pdbx_strand_id
1 'polypeptide(L)'
;IVDNGAHFDPLPGTTNGITPPAVQHLVVDTDNESILYQAKAKWDTPRVVKGVRFVVRLTTGSGKEGDPVRLVTTATTSETEYAFHELPLGDYTLTVRAINGYGQQGEPASVAFSIQAPEAPSTIELTPGYFQITVTPHQTVYDASVQYEFWYSATQLATAADIQSKAQYLGVASFMLKDNIKPGHDAWFYVRSVNLVGKSTFAEASGQSSDDAEGLLDILSGKITDTELGKELLEKIDSGGGANAKIEQFSKEWQDANEKWNAMWGVKIGKTEHGQHYVAGLGLS
;
A
#
# COMPACT_ATOMS: atom_id res chain seq x y z
N ILE A 1 12.57 -50.87 -66.57
CA ILE A 1 11.57 -50.96 -65.49
C ILE A 1 11.54 -52.42 -65.05
N VAL A 2 12.08 -52.76 -63.88
CA VAL A 2 11.33 -53.32 -62.74
C VAL A 2 12.12 -52.99 -61.47
N ASP A 3 11.40 -52.44 -60.52
CA ASP A 3 11.76 -51.98 -59.18
C ASP A 3 11.99 -53.18 -58.25
N ASN A 4 13.11 -53.19 -57.52
CA ASN A 4 13.37 -54.16 -56.45
C ASN A 4 13.26 -53.38 -55.14
N GLY A 5 12.05 -53.40 -54.57
CA GLY A 5 11.69 -52.64 -53.38
C GLY A 5 12.65 -52.87 -52.22
N ALA A 6 13.26 -51.79 -51.75
CA ALA A 6 13.98 -51.78 -50.48
C ALA A 6 12.96 -51.88 -49.35
N HIS A 7 13.01 -53.00 -48.62
CA HIS A 7 12.33 -53.15 -47.34
C HIS A 7 13.15 -52.41 -46.28
N PHE A 8 12.57 -51.37 -45.69
CA PHE A 8 13.16 -50.68 -44.55
C PHE A 8 12.54 -51.22 -43.28
N ASP A 9 13.32 -52.00 -42.52
CA ASP A 9 13.00 -52.25 -41.12
C ASP A 9 12.97 -50.89 -40.40
N PRO A 10 11.91 -50.53 -39.67
CA PRO A 10 11.94 -49.35 -38.84
C PRO A 10 13.03 -49.54 -37.79
N LEU A 11 14.02 -48.66 -37.79
CA LEU A 11 15.03 -48.57 -36.73
C LEU A 11 14.30 -48.59 -35.38
N PRO A 12 14.77 -49.37 -34.38
CA PRO A 12 14.24 -49.28 -33.04
C PRO A 12 14.36 -47.83 -32.61
N GLY A 13 13.22 -47.20 -32.31
CA GLY A 13 13.15 -45.79 -31.97
C GLY A 13 14.24 -45.46 -30.95
N THR A 14 15.12 -44.52 -31.30
CA THR A 14 16.16 -44.02 -30.41
C THR A 14 15.51 -43.75 -29.07
N THR A 15 16.00 -44.41 -28.03
CA THR A 15 15.58 -44.23 -26.65
C THR A 15 15.84 -42.78 -26.26
N ASN A 16 14.92 -41.89 -26.62
CA ASN A 16 14.92 -40.52 -26.17
C ASN A 16 14.66 -40.60 -24.67
N GLY A 17 15.74 -40.54 -23.88
CA GLY A 17 15.66 -40.22 -22.46
C GLY A 17 15.06 -38.82 -22.37
N ILE A 18 13.74 -38.75 -22.35
CA ILE A 18 13.00 -37.50 -22.33
C ILE A 18 13.08 -36.97 -20.90
N THR A 19 14.21 -36.36 -20.53
CA THR A 19 14.39 -35.73 -19.23
C THR A 19 13.34 -34.63 -19.07
N PRO A 20 12.42 -34.75 -18.08
CA PRO A 20 11.39 -33.75 -17.86
C PRO A 20 12.03 -32.36 -17.64
N PRO A 21 11.47 -31.28 -18.22
CA PRO A 21 12.01 -29.94 -18.05
C PRO A 21 11.85 -29.44 -16.61
N ALA A 22 12.66 -28.47 -16.20
CA ALA A 22 12.44 -27.73 -14.97
C ALA A 22 11.21 -26.81 -15.12
N VAL A 23 10.53 -26.56 -14.00
CA VAL A 23 9.47 -25.54 -13.91
C VAL A 23 10.10 -24.19 -13.57
N GLN A 24 9.66 -23.12 -14.24
CA GLN A 24 10.18 -21.75 -14.05
C GLN A 24 9.03 -20.74 -13.90
N HIS A 25 9.32 -19.59 -13.30
CA HIS A 25 8.38 -18.48 -13.10
C HIS A 25 7.02 -18.92 -12.52
N LEU A 26 7.05 -19.86 -11.57
CA LEU A 26 5.84 -20.28 -10.88
C LEU A 26 5.29 -19.09 -10.08
N VAL A 27 4.10 -18.65 -10.47
CA VAL A 27 3.35 -17.57 -9.81
C VAL A 27 1.96 -18.06 -9.43
N VAL A 28 1.40 -17.48 -8.37
CA VAL A 28 0.05 -17.76 -7.88
C VAL A 28 -0.65 -16.44 -7.64
N ASP A 29 -1.83 -16.29 -8.25
CA ASP A 29 -2.75 -15.19 -8.00
C ASP A 29 -3.96 -15.72 -7.24
N THR A 30 -4.38 -15.00 -6.20
CA THR A 30 -5.56 -15.35 -5.40
C THR A 30 -6.74 -14.44 -5.74
N ASP A 31 -7.93 -15.01 -5.84
CA ASP A 31 -9.15 -14.29 -6.17
C ASP A 31 -10.32 -14.72 -5.25
N ASN A 32 -11.34 -13.85 -5.15
CA ASN A 32 -12.55 -14.04 -4.37
C ASN A 32 -13.83 -14.07 -5.23
N GLU A 33 -13.75 -14.43 -6.52
CA GLU A 33 -14.89 -14.53 -7.45
C GLU A 33 -16.08 -15.42 -6.96
N SER A 34 -15.94 -16.17 -5.86
CA SER A 34 -17.01 -16.93 -5.23
C SER A 34 -17.03 -16.81 -3.70
N ILE A 35 -17.98 -17.49 -3.06
CA ILE A 35 -18.10 -17.61 -1.59
C ILE A 35 -16.83 -18.22 -0.94
N LEU A 36 -15.97 -18.86 -1.75
CA LEU A 36 -14.68 -19.41 -1.35
C LEU A 36 -13.54 -18.88 -2.22
N TYR A 37 -12.35 -18.79 -1.64
CA TYR A 37 -11.15 -18.28 -2.30
C TYR A 37 -10.63 -19.25 -3.36
N GLN A 38 -10.14 -18.68 -4.46
CA GLN A 38 -9.50 -19.39 -5.55
C GLN A 38 -8.02 -18.99 -5.61
N ALA A 39 -7.18 -19.92 -6.06
CA ALA A 39 -5.79 -19.64 -6.37
C ALA A 39 -5.48 -20.16 -7.77
N LYS A 40 -5.08 -19.28 -8.69
CA LYS A 40 -4.67 -19.66 -10.04
C LYS A 40 -3.14 -19.64 -10.13
N ALA A 41 -2.57 -20.80 -10.42
CA ALA A 41 -1.15 -20.97 -10.63
C ALA A 41 -0.82 -20.96 -12.12
N LYS A 42 0.30 -20.31 -12.49
CA LYS A 42 0.88 -20.34 -13.83
C LYS A 42 2.39 -20.54 -13.74
N TRP A 43 2.95 -21.21 -14.73
CA TRP A 43 4.39 -21.44 -14.81
C TRP A 43 4.84 -21.61 -16.27
N ASP A 44 6.15 -21.60 -16.47
CA ASP A 44 6.78 -21.86 -17.75
C ASP A 44 7.68 -23.09 -17.69
N THR A 45 8.06 -23.60 -18.87
CA THR A 45 9.15 -24.55 -19.02
C THR A 45 10.11 -24.05 -20.09
N PRO A 46 11.43 -24.23 -19.93
CA PRO A 46 12.43 -23.73 -20.88
C PRO A 46 12.39 -24.48 -22.23
N ARG A 47 11.67 -25.61 -22.29
CA ARG A 47 11.48 -26.40 -23.51
C ARG A 47 10.19 -27.21 -23.41
N VAL A 48 9.48 -27.32 -24.52
CA VAL A 48 8.30 -28.20 -24.63
C VAL A 48 8.77 -29.61 -24.93
N VAL A 49 8.33 -30.54 -24.10
CA VAL A 49 8.77 -31.92 -24.14
C VAL A 49 7.55 -32.84 -24.30
N LYS A 50 7.51 -33.63 -25.37
CA LYS A 50 6.35 -34.47 -25.68
C LYS A 50 6.09 -35.49 -24.57
N GLY A 51 4.83 -35.57 -24.14
CA GLY A 51 4.39 -36.53 -23.13
C GLY A 51 4.73 -36.17 -21.69
N VAL A 52 5.21 -34.95 -21.43
CA VAL A 52 5.35 -34.40 -20.08
C VAL A 52 3.99 -33.93 -19.57
N ARG A 53 3.74 -34.20 -18.28
CA ARG A 53 2.65 -33.62 -17.49
C ARG A 53 3.24 -32.96 -16.25
N PHE A 54 2.43 -32.21 -15.53
CA PHE A 54 2.85 -31.52 -14.31
C PHE A 54 2.06 -32.07 -13.12
N VAL A 55 2.78 -32.47 -12.08
CA VAL A 55 2.17 -32.73 -10.77
C VAL A 55 2.17 -31.42 -10.01
N VAL A 56 0.98 -30.95 -9.68
CA VAL A 56 0.77 -29.80 -8.80
C VAL A 56 0.42 -30.33 -7.41
N ARG A 57 1.15 -29.87 -6.40
CA ARG A 57 0.97 -30.30 -5.00
C ARG A 57 0.84 -29.06 -4.13
N LEU A 58 -0.32 -28.91 -3.51
CA LEU A 58 -0.61 -27.82 -2.58
C LEU A 58 -0.56 -28.35 -1.14
N THR A 59 0.24 -27.73 -0.30
CA THR A 59 0.36 -28.05 1.12
C THR A 59 0.09 -26.83 1.99
N THR A 60 -0.29 -27.06 3.24
CA THR A 60 -0.46 -26.02 4.27
C THR A 60 0.35 -26.39 5.52
N GLY A 61 0.57 -25.42 6.40
CA GLY A 61 1.38 -25.55 7.60
C GLY A 61 2.86 -25.28 7.35
N SER A 62 3.52 -24.73 8.37
CA SER A 62 4.91 -24.26 8.33
C SER A 62 5.96 -25.37 8.49
N GLY A 63 5.55 -26.58 8.84
CA GLY A 63 6.44 -27.71 9.11
C GLY A 63 7.22 -27.59 10.42
N LYS A 64 6.88 -26.63 11.28
CA LYS A 64 7.46 -26.44 12.61
C LYS A 64 6.79 -27.36 13.63
N GLU A 65 7.43 -27.51 14.79
CA GLU A 65 6.86 -28.25 15.92
C GLU A 65 5.50 -27.64 16.31
N GLY A 66 4.45 -28.47 16.30
CA GLY A 66 3.07 -28.03 16.53
C GLY A 66 2.28 -27.62 15.27
N ASP A 67 2.94 -27.45 14.12
CA ASP A 67 2.32 -27.07 12.84
C ASP A 67 2.91 -27.88 11.66
N PRO A 68 2.57 -29.19 11.56
CA PRO A 68 3.13 -30.07 10.55
C PRO A 68 2.59 -29.74 9.15
N VAL A 69 3.42 -29.92 8.13
CA VAL A 69 2.99 -29.79 6.73
C VAL A 69 1.91 -30.82 6.40
N ARG A 70 0.74 -30.35 5.96
CA ARG A 70 -0.40 -31.18 5.54
C ARG A 70 -0.65 -31.04 4.05
N LEU A 71 -0.99 -32.15 3.41
CA LEU A 71 -1.44 -32.12 2.01
C LEU A 71 -2.85 -31.53 1.95
N VAL A 72 -3.02 -30.48 1.16
CA VAL A 72 -4.34 -29.91 0.86
C VAL A 72 -4.91 -30.63 -0.35
N THR A 73 -4.17 -30.63 -1.46
CA THR A 73 -4.55 -31.35 -2.67
C THR A 73 -3.35 -31.65 -3.55
N THR A 74 -3.51 -32.62 -4.45
CA THR A 74 -2.57 -32.92 -5.52
C THR A 74 -3.35 -33.20 -6.80
N ALA A 75 -2.85 -32.72 -7.93
CA ALA A 75 -3.43 -32.99 -9.23
C ALA A 75 -2.33 -33.17 -10.29
N THR A 76 -2.72 -33.69 -11.46
CA THR A 76 -1.84 -33.80 -12.62
C THR A 76 -2.51 -33.13 -13.81
N THR A 77 -1.79 -32.26 -14.51
CA THR A 77 -2.28 -31.52 -15.68
C THR A 77 -1.29 -31.57 -16.84
N SER A 78 -1.76 -31.48 -18.08
CA SER A 78 -0.93 -31.24 -19.27
C SER A 78 -0.64 -29.76 -19.50
N GLU A 79 -1.46 -28.89 -18.91
CA GLU A 79 -1.36 -27.44 -19.07
C GLU A 79 -0.26 -26.86 -18.19
N THR A 80 0.20 -25.65 -18.53
CA THR A 80 1.14 -24.88 -17.72
C THR A 80 0.44 -23.90 -16.76
N GLU A 81 -0.83 -24.20 -16.45
CA GLU A 81 -1.62 -23.52 -15.44
C GLU A 81 -2.53 -24.50 -14.70
N TYR A 82 -2.94 -24.12 -13.49
CA TYR A 82 -3.89 -24.89 -12.69
C TYR A 82 -4.67 -23.96 -11.74
N ALA A 83 -5.97 -24.17 -11.63
CA ALA A 83 -6.83 -23.44 -10.70
C ALA A 83 -7.21 -24.31 -9.50
N PHE A 84 -7.00 -23.79 -8.31
CA PHE A 84 -7.49 -24.33 -7.06
C PHE A 84 -8.75 -23.57 -6.66
N HIS A 85 -9.75 -24.29 -6.19
CA HIS A 85 -11.01 -23.73 -5.73
C HIS A 85 -11.25 -24.16 -4.28
N GLU A 86 -12.17 -23.46 -3.61
CA GLU A 86 -12.63 -23.84 -2.27
C GLU A 86 -11.52 -23.84 -1.20
N LEU A 87 -10.52 -22.96 -1.35
CA LEU A 87 -9.40 -22.89 -0.40
C LEU A 87 -9.81 -22.15 0.88
N PRO A 88 -9.65 -22.78 2.06
CA PRO A 88 -9.83 -22.10 3.34
C PRO A 88 -8.80 -20.99 3.57
N LEU A 89 -9.00 -20.22 4.64
CA LEU A 89 -7.96 -19.31 5.11
C LEU A 89 -6.72 -20.09 5.57
N GLY A 90 -5.53 -19.58 5.26
CA GLY A 90 -4.28 -20.14 5.74
C GLY A 90 -3.08 -19.84 4.85
N ASP A 91 -1.92 -20.31 5.30
CA ASP A 91 -0.67 -20.27 4.55
C ASP A 91 -0.50 -21.54 3.72
N TYR A 92 -0.07 -21.35 2.48
CA TYR A 92 0.06 -22.41 1.51
C TYR A 92 1.44 -22.41 0.87
N THR A 93 1.89 -23.60 0.48
CA THR A 93 3.03 -23.80 -0.41
C THR A 93 2.59 -24.62 -1.60
N LEU A 94 2.67 -24.03 -2.78
CA LEU A 94 2.47 -24.73 -4.03
C LEU A 94 3.82 -25.26 -4.52
N THR A 95 3.86 -26.54 -4.88
CA THR A 95 5.00 -27.16 -5.57
C THR A 95 4.53 -27.75 -6.89
N VAL A 96 5.22 -27.42 -7.98
CA VAL A 96 4.93 -27.95 -9.31
C VAL A 96 6.18 -28.65 -9.84
N ARG A 97 6.01 -29.85 -10.39
CA ARG A 97 7.11 -30.59 -11.05
C ARG A 97 6.64 -31.27 -12.33
N ALA A 98 7.51 -31.28 -13.33
CA ALA A 98 7.30 -32.04 -14.56
C ALA A 98 7.49 -33.54 -14.30
N ILE A 99 6.67 -34.37 -14.92
CA ILE A 99 6.77 -35.83 -14.94
C ILE A 99 6.63 -36.33 -16.37
N ASN A 100 7.38 -37.35 -16.78
CA ASN A 100 7.21 -38.00 -18.08
C ASN A 100 6.44 -39.32 -17.97
N GLY A 101 6.16 -39.95 -19.11
CA GLY A 101 5.44 -41.23 -19.18
C GLY A 101 6.15 -42.42 -18.50
N TYR A 102 7.42 -42.28 -18.14
CA TYR A 102 8.21 -43.28 -17.40
C TYR A 102 8.25 -42.99 -15.89
N GLY A 103 7.56 -41.95 -15.41
CA GLY A 103 7.56 -41.53 -14.00
C GLY A 103 8.83 -40.79 -13.57
N GLN A 104 9.74 -40.47 -14.50
CA GLN A 104 10.88 -39.60 -14.19
C GLN A 104 10.35 -38.19 -13.87
N GLN A 105 10.98 -37.54 -12.90
CA GLN A 105 10.58 -36.22 -12.42
C GLN A 105 11.66 -35.19 -12.75
N GLY A 106 11.24 -34.00 -13.16
CA GLY A 106 12.10 -32.84 -13.32
C GLY A 106 12.25 -32.08 -12.00
N GLU A 107 13.15 -31.09 -12.01
CA GLU A 107 13.34 -30.18 -10.88
C GLU A 107 12.04 -29.44 -10.55
N PRO A 108 11.59 -29.45 -9.28
CA PRO A 108 10.39 -28.74 -8.87
C PRO A 108 10.62 -27.23 -8.76
N ALA A 109 9.54 -26.46 -8.93
CA ALA A 109 9.46 -25.08 -8.46
C ALA A 109 8.45 -24.99 -7.32
N SER A 110 8.71 -24.12 -6.35
CA SER A 110 7.81 -23.89 -5.22
C SER A 110 7.61 -22.41 -4.97
N VAL A 111 6.40 -22.03 -4.57
CA VAL A 111 6.03 -20.67 -4.16
C VAL A 111 5.12 -20.73 -2.94
N ALA A 112 5.33 -19.83 -1.99
CA ALA A 112 4.46 -19.67 -0.83
C ALA A 112 3.46 -18.52 -1.09
N PHE A 113 2.24 -18.68 -0.63
CA PHE A 113 1.20 -17.65 -0.68
C PHE A 113 0.23 -17.84 0.49
N SER A 114 -0.48 -16.78 0.86
CA SER A 114 -1.39 -16.78 1.99
C SER A 114 -2.77 -16.32 1.58
N ILE A 115 -3.80 -16.97 2.11
CA ILE A 115 -5.19 -16.53 2.01
C ILE A 115 -5.60 -16.15 3.42
N GLN A 116 -5.28 -14.93 3.82
CA GLN A 116 -5.64 -14.39 5.13
C GLN A 116 -5.78 -12.87 5.07
N ALA A 117 -6.47 -12.31 6.05
CA ALA A 117 -6.47 -10.87 6.25
C ALA A 117 -5.03 -10.41 6.50
N PRO A 118 -4.64 -9.24 5.99
CA PRO A 118 -3.27 -8.77 6.12
C PRO A 118 -2.97 -8.37 7.57
N GLU A 119 -1.69 -8.33 7.92
CA GLU A 119 -1.26 -7.73 9.18
C GLU A 119 -1.44 -6.21 9.14
N ALA A 120 -1.63 -5.60 10.31
CA ALA A 120 -1.64 -4.15 10.44
C ALA A 120 -0.27 -3.57 10.02
N PRO A 121 -0.22 -2.33 9.52
CA PRO A 121 1.06 -1.68 9.24
C PRO A 121 1.96 -1.77 10.48
N SER A 122 3.20 -2.22 10.28
CA SER A 122 4.17 -2.37 11.37
C SER A 122 4.81 -1.04 11.74
N THR A 123 4.81 -0.09 10.82
CA THR A 123 5.27 1.29 11.02
C THR A 123 4.47 2.21 10.11
N ILE A 124 4.24 3.44 10.57
CA ILE A 124 3.68 4.53 9.79
C ILE A 124 4.69 5.67 9.83
N GLU A 125 5.26 6.01 8.69
CA GLU A 125 6.10 7.19 8.53
C GLU A 125 5.22 8.41 8.30
N LEU A 126 5.48 9.48 9.04
CA LEU A 126 4.84 10.78 8.85
C LEU A 126 5.88 11.76 8.32
N THR A 127 5.61 12.36 7.17
CA THR A 127 6.43 13.43 6.60
C THR A 127 5.68 14.76 6.71
N PRO A 128 6.03 15.63 7.66
CA PRO A 128 5.40 16.94 7.81
C PRO A 128 5.68 17.86 6.62
N GLY A 129 4.66 18.57 6.15
CA GLY A 129 4.76 19.73 5.28
C GLY A 129 4.00 20.91 5.86
N TYR A 130 3.96 22.04 5.15
CA TYR A 130 3.19 23.20 5.59
C TYR A 130 1.69 22.91 5.50
N PHE A 131 0.99 23.01 6.64
CA PHE A 131 -0.44 22.71 6.76
C PHE A 131 -0.84 21.30 6.30
N GLN A 132 0.11 20.37 6.20
CA GLN A 132 -0.14 19.04 5.66
C GLN A 132 0.81 17.99 6.25
N ILE A 133 0.43 16.72 6.19
CA ILE A 133 1.28 15.58 6.53
C ILE A 133 1.08 14.49 5.47
N THR A 134 2.17 13.93 4.97
CA THR A 134 2.15 12.70 4.18
C THR A 134 2.27 11.50 5.12
N VAL A 135 1.39 10.53 4.96
CA VAL A 135 1.29 9.32 5.77
C VAL A 135 1.66 8.12 4.91
N THR A 136 2.76 7.44 5.24
CA THR A 136 3.29 6.30 4.48
C THR A 136 3.37 5.06 5.38
N PRO A 137 2.45 4.10 5.23
CA PRO A 137 2.46 2.86 6.00
C PRO A 137 3.46 1.84 5.42
N HIS A 138 4.02 1.00 6.29
CA HIS A 138 4.94 -0.08 5.91
C HIS A 138 4.52 -1.42 6.50
N GLN A 139 4.67 -2.49 5.73
CA GLN A 139 4.50 -3.88 6.20
C GLN A 139 5.81 -4.43 6.78
N THR A 140 5.70 -5.37 7.71
CA THR A 140 6.85 -6.18 8.17
C THR A 140 7.42 -7.01 7.02
N VAL A 141 6.53 -7.56 6.19
CA VAL A 141 6.87 -8.35 4.99
C VAL A 141 6.09 -7.76 3.83
N TYR A 142 6.80 -7.43 2.75
CA TYR A 142 6.16 -6.87 1.56
C TYR A 142 5.13 -7.85 0.98
N ASP A 143 3.91 -7.37 0.77
CA ASP A 143 2.82 -8.07 0.11
C ASP A 143 2.18 -7.11 -0.91
N ALA A 144 2.29 -7.45 -2.19
CA ALA A 144 1.78 -6.63 -3.29
C ALA A 144 0.25 -6.57 -3.36
N SER A 145 -0.46 -7.50 -2.70
CA SER A 145 -1.93 -7.52 -2.64
C SER A 145 -2.51 -6.54 -1.62
N VAL A 146 -1.66 -5.97 -0.75
CA VAL A 146 -2.08 -5.10 0.34
C VAL A 146 -2.22 -3.66 -0.13
N GLN A 147 -3.38 -3.07 0.19
CA GLN A 147 -3.65 -1.63 0.14
C GLN A 147 -3.90 -1.12 1.57
N TYR A 148 -3.99 0.19 1.74
CA TYR A 148 -4.26 0.78 3.06
C TYR A 148 -5.49 1.68 3.02
N GLU A 149 -6.34 1.54 4.05
CA GLU A 149 -7.41 2.49 4.33
C GLU A 149 -6.93 3.52 5.38
N PHE A 150 -7.22 4.80 5.18
CA PHE A 150 -6.74 5.90 6.02
C PHE A 150 -7.87 6.69 6.69
N TRP A 151 -7.65 7.05 7.95
CA TRP A 151 -8.49 7.97 8.72
C TRP A 151 -7.66 9.05 9.40
N TYR A 152 -8.28 10.21 9.62
CA TYR A 152 -7.71 11.36 10.30
C TYR A 152 -8.61 11.85 11.43
N SER A 153 -8.02 12.28 12.54
CA SER A 153 -8.70 12.97 13.63
C SER A 153 -7.80 14.05 14.24
N ALA A 154 -8.39 15.18 14.64
CA ALA A 154 -7.69 16.23 15.39
C ALA A 154 -7.48 15.86 16.88
N THR A 155 -8.11 14.78 17.34
CA THR A 155 -7.99 14.26 18.72
C THR A 155 -7.78 12.76 18.71
N GLN A 156 -7.07 12.24 19.70
CA GLN A 156 -6.87 10.80 19.83
C GLN A 156 -8.20 10.06 20.08
N LEU A 157 -8.34 8.88 19.49
CA LEU A 157 -9.50 7.99 19.57
C LEU A 157 -9.00 6.61 20.00
N ALA A 158 -9.59 6.06 21.05
CA ALA A 158 -9.05 4.86 21.68
C ALA A 158 -9.53 3.53 21.06
N THR A 159 -10.62 3.55 20.28
CA THR A 159 -11.27 2.31 19.82
C THR A 159 -11.55 2.32 18.32
N ALA A 160 -11.56 1.13 17.70
CA ALA A 160 -11.91 0.98 16.29
C ALA A 160 -13.32 1.54 15.97
N ALA A 161 -14.27 1.37 16.90
CA ALA A 161 -15.62 1.92 16.73
C ALA A 161 -15.62 3.45 16.73
N ASP A 162 -14.83 4.09 17.60
CA ASP A 162 -14.66 5.54 17.60
C ASP A 162 -13.95 6.03 16.33
N ILE A 163 -12.88 5.34 15.91
CA ILE A 163 -12.16 5.67 14.67
C ILE A 163 -13.14 5.65 13.49
N GLN A 164 -13.93 4.59 13.34
CA GLN A 164 -14.84 4.45 12.20
C GLN A 164 -16.03 5.41 12.23
N SER A 165 -16.43 5.90 13.41
CA SER A 165 -17.61 6.77 13.55
C SER A 165 -17.29 8.27 13.67
N LYS A 166 -16.11 8.62 14.21
CA LYS A 166 -15.73 10.00 14.53
C LYS A 166 -14.57 10.52 13.69
N ALA A 167 -13.65 9.66 13.25
CA ALA A 167 -12.54 10.09 12.41
C ALA A 167 -12.99 10.33 10.96
N GLN A 168 -12.34 11.26 10.29
CA GLN A 168 -12.55 11.52 8.88
C GLN A 168 -11.91 10.40 8.05
N TYR A 169 -12.71 9.67 7.27
CA TYR A 169 -12.18 8.73 6.29
C TYR A 169 -11.54 9.48 5.12
N LEU A 170 -10.29 9.14 4.78
CA LEU A 170 -9.52 9.80 3.71
C LEU A 170 -9.49 9.00 2.41
N GLY A 171 -9.67 7.68 2.47
CA GLY A 171 -9.72 6.82 1.30
C GLY A 171 -8.77 5.63 1.38
N VAL A 172 -8.58 4.98 0.22
CA VAL A 172 -7.68 3.84 0.03
C VAL A 172 -6.53 4.25 -0.87
N ALA A 173 -5.29 4.00 -0.44
CA ALA A 173 -4.10 4.30 -1.22
C ALA A 173 -2.87 3.54 -0.70
N SER A 174 -1.72 3.69 -1.36
CA SER A 174 -0.41 3.25 -0.82
C SER A 174 0.18 4.26 0.17
N PHE A 175 -0.16 5.54 0.03
CA PHE A 175 0.16 6.62 0.96
C PHE A 175 -0.96 7.68 0.90
N MET A 176 -1.05 8.55 1.92
CA MET A 176 -2.08 9.58 1.99
C MET A 176 -1.47 10.93 2.30
N LEU A 177 -1.82 11.95 1.51
CA LEU A 177 -1.54 13.34 1.86
C LEU A 177 -2.78 13.91 2.55
N LYS A 178 -2.65 14.33 3.81
CA LYS A 178 -3.68 15.08 4.51
C LYS A 178 -3.28 16.53 4.63
N ASP A 179 -4.05 17.41 3.99
CA ASP A 179 -3.93 18.86 4.04
C ASP A 179 -4.71 19.47 5.21
N ASN A 180 -4.74 20.80 5.29
CA ASN A 180 -5.52 21.56 6.28
C ASN A 180 -5.30 21.09 7.73
N ILE A 181 -4.07 20.67 8.04
CA ILE A 181 -3.64 20.32 9.40
C ILE A 181 -3.15 21.59 10.06
N LYS A 182 -3.63 21.80 11.28
CA LYS A 182 -3.33 23.01 12.04
C LYS A 182 -1.86 22.99 12.53
N PRO A 183 -1.06 24.04 12.27
CA PRO A 183 0.30 24.12 12.79
C PRO A 183 0.32 24.11 14.33
N GLY A 184 1.27 23.38 14.91
CA GLY A 184 1.43 23.25 16.36
C GLY A 184 0.35 22.42 17.07
N HIS A 185 -0.44 21.65 16.31
CA HIS A 185 -1.46 20.75 16.86
C HIS A 185 -1.23 19.31 16.39
N ASP A 186 -1.48 18.37 17.29
CA ASP A 186 -1.38 16.95 16.98
C ASP A 186 -2.46 16.53 15.98
N ALA A 187 -2.03 15.85 14.92
CA ALA A 187 -2.86 15.13 13.99
C ALA A 187 -2.72 13.64 14.28
N TRP A 188 -3.85 12.94 14.42
CA TRP A 188 -3.91 11.51 14.63
C TRP A 188 -4.34 10.80 13.36
N PHE A 189 -3.54 9.84 12.92
CA PHE A 189 -3.79 9.00 11.76
C PHE A 189 -4.00 7.56 12.18
N TYR A 190 -5.04 6.97 11.63
CA TYR A 190 -5.34 5.55 11.83
C TYR A 190 -5.32 4.87 10.47
N VAL A 191 -4.52 3.83 10.36
CA VAL A 191 -4.31 3.11 9.11
C VAL A 191 -4.55 1.64 9.36
N ARG A 192 -5.25 0.98 8.44
CA ARG A 192 -5.32 -0.48 8.43
C ARG A 192 -5.05 -1.01 7.04
N SER A 193 -4.45 -2.18 6.99
CA SER A 193 -4.18 -2.93 5.77
C SER A 193 -5.43 -3.62 5.31
N VAL A 194 -5.63 -3.69 3.99
CA VAL A 194 -6.76 -4.36 3.37
C VAL A 194 -6.29 -5.16 2.15
N ASN A 195 -6.86 -6.34 1.95
CA ASN A 195 -6.73 -7.14 0.73
C ASN A 195 -8.10 -7.77 0.39
N LEU A 196 -8.14 -8.67 -0.60
CA LEU A 196 -9.39 -9.35 -1.01
C LEU A 196 -10.01 -10.24 0.09
N VAL A 197 -9.22 -10.64 1.09
CA VAL A 197 -9.63 -11.56 2.16
C VAL A 197 -10.22 -10.81 3.35
N GLY A 198 -9.67 -9.64 3.68
CA GLY A 198 -10.13 -8.89 4.83
C GLY A 198 -9.30 -7.67 5.16
N LYS A 199 -9.43 -7.26 6.42
CA LYS A 199 -8.86 -6.02 6.95
C LYS A 199 -8.12 -6.32 8.26
N SER A 200 -6.99 -5.66 8.46
CA SER A 200 -6.25 -5.74 9.72
C SER A 200 -6.94 -4.94 10.83
N THR A 201 -6.40 -5.03 12.05
CA THR A 201 -6.61 -4.01 13.08
C THR A 201 -6.01 -2.67 12.65
N PHE A 202 -6.39 -1.60 13.33
CA PHE A 202 -5.80 -0.28 13.13
C PHE A 202 -4.40 -0.21 13.74
N ALA A 203 -3.47 0.39 13.00
CA ALA A 203 -2.27 1.01 13.51
C ALA A 203 -2.51 2.53 13.64
N GLU A 204 -1.86 3.14 14.62
CA GLU A 204 -1.99 4.55 14.97
C GLU A 204 -0.65 5.25 14.83
N ALA A 205 -0.66 6.47 14.31
CA ALA A 205 0.47 7.39 14.38
C ALA A 205 -0.03 8.81 14.60
N SER A 206 0.77 9.61 15.29
CA SER A 206 0.51 11.03 15.48
C SER A 206 1.73 11.87 15.18
N GLY A 207 1.47 13.08 14.71
CA GLY A 207 2.49 14.06 14.36
C GLY A 207 1.88 15.42 14.14
N GLN A 208 2.73 16.41 13.89
CA GLN A 208 2.30 17.78 13.61
C GLN A 208 2.74 18.16 12.20
N SER A 209 1.98 19.06 11.57
CA SER A 209 2.46 19.72 10.35
C SER A 209 3.68 20.58 10.68
N SER A 210 4.45 20.98 9.66
CA SER A 210 5.64 21.81 9.87
C SER A 210 5.28 23.08 10.64
N ASP A 211 6.10 23.36 11.66
CA ASP A 211 6.03 24.55 12.50
C ASP A 211 7.12 25.58 12.16
N ASP A 212 7.82 25.39 11.03
CA ASP A 212 8.84 26.33 10.56
C ASP A 212 8.22 27.71 10.32
N ALA A 213 8.44 28.59 11.28
CA ALA A 213 7.85 29.91 11.32
C ALA A 213 8.33 30.80 10.17
N GLU A 214 9.60 30.70 9.79
CA GLU A 214 10.17 31.53 8.72
C GLU A 214 9.62 31.11 7.36
N GLY A 215 9.57 29.80 7.09
CA GLY A 215 8.97 29.28 5.87
C GLY A 215 7.46 29.49 5.78
N LEU A 216 6.73 29.33 6.89
CA LEU A 216 5.31 29.67 6.97
C LEU A 216 5.05 31.15 6.73
N LEU A 217 5.91 32.02 7.27
CA LEU A 217 5.86 33.47 7.05
C LEU A 217 6.08 33.82 5.58
N ASP A 218 7.08 33.24 4.93
CA ASP A 218 7.37 33.49 3.52
C ASP A 218 6.17 33.12 2.61
N ILE A 219 5.55 31.96 2.86
CA ILE A 219 4.33 31.53 2.15
C ILE A 219 3.18 32.52 2.35
N LEU A 220 2.98 32.97 3.60
CA LEU A 220 1.91 33.92 3.93
C LEU A 220 2.20 35.30 3.33
N SER A 221 3.44 35.78 3.40
CA SER A 221 3.90 37.02 2.79
C SER A 221 3.76 37.00 1.27
N GLY A 222 4.09 35.90 0.60
CA GLY A 222 3.83 35.68 -0.83
C GLY A 222 2.34 35.84 -1.16
N LYS A 223 1.46 35.17 -0.41
CA LYS A 223 0.00 35.31 -0.60
C LYS A 223 -0.52 36.72 -0.32
N ILE A 224 0.05 37.42 0.68
CA ILE A 224 -0.30 38.82 0.98
C ILE A 224 0.12 39.70 -0.20
N THR A 225 1.35 39.58 -0.66
CA THR A 225 1.88 40.35 -1.81
C THR A 225 1.22 40.01 -3.14
N ASP A 226 0.62 38.83 -3.31
CA ASP A 226 -0.13 38.47 -4.51
C ASP A 226 -1.49 39.18 -4.61
N THR A 227 -2.03 39.63 -3.48
CA THR A 227 -3.32 40.33 -3.44
C THR A 227 -3.14 41.84 -3.54
N GLU A 228 -4.02 42.49 -4.32
CA GLU A 228 -3.99 43.96 -4.45
C GLU A 228 -4.16 44.68 -3.10
N LEU A 229 -5.01 44.12 -2.22
CA LEU A 229 -5.19 44.60 -0.85
C LEU A 229 -3.94 44.43 0.02
N GLY A 230 -3.22 43.31 -0.12
CA GLY A 230 -2.00 43.08 0.65
C GLY A 230 -0.81 43.91 0.16
N LYS A 231 -0.73 44.23 -1.14
CA LYS A 231 0.23 45.19 -1.69
C LYS A 231 -0.01 46.61 -1.16
N GLU A 232 -1.26 47.09 -1.19
CA GLU A 232 -1.62 48.42 -0.68
C GLU A 232 -1.30 48.57 0.82
N LEU A 233 -1.39 47.48 1.58
CA LEU A 233 -1.05 47.49 3.01
C LEU A 233 0.46 47.57 3.23
N LEU A 234 1.25 46.79 2.49
CA LEU A 234 2.72 46.81 2.61
C LEU A 234 3.29 48.20 2.31
N GLU A 235 2.81 48.86 1.25
CA GLU A 235 3.16 50.26 0.95
C GLU A 235 2.79 51.24 2.09
N LYS A 236 1.67 50.98 2.78
CA LYS A 236 1.18 51.81 3.89
C LYS A 236 1.88 51.54 5.22
N ILE A 237 2.47 50.36 5.40
CA ILE A 237 3.31 49.99 6.55
C ILE A 237 4.70 50.60 6.41
N ASP A 238 5.32 50.48 5.23
CA ASP A 238 6.64 51.07 4.95
C ASP A 238 6.65 52.60 5.06
N SER A 239 5.49 53.25 4.90
CA SER A 239 5.33 54.70 5.05
C SER A 239 5.14 55.18 6.52
N GLY A 240 5.40 54.33 7.52
CA GLY A 240 5.71 54.73 8.90
C GLY A 240 4.51 55.14 9.78
N GLY A 241 3.28 54.93 9.33
CA GLY A 241 2.08 55.37 10.03
C GLY A 241 1.45 54.33 10.96
N GLY A 242 1.99 54.18 12.18
CA GLY A 242 1.33 53.51 13.31
C GLY A 242 1.09 52.01 13.13
N ALA A 243 2.17 51.23 13.14
CA ALA A 243 2.16 49.79 12.84
C ALA A 243 1.17 48.97 13.69
N ASN A 244 1.04 49.22 14.99
CA ASN A 244 0.33 48.28 15.88
C ASN A 244 -1.20 48.26 15.71
N ALA A 245 -1.86 49.42 15.58
CA ALA A 245 -3.32 49.46 15.44
C ALA A 245 -3.80 48.97 14.07
N LYS A 246 -2.96 49.14 13.03
CA LYS A 246 -3.27 48.67 11.68
C LYS A 246 -2.93 47.19 11.46
N ILE A 247 -1.97 46.64 12.21
CA ILE A 247 -1.74 45.18 12.27
C ILE A 247 -2.95 44.47 12.87
N GLU A 248 -3.59 45.00 13.91
CA GLU A 248 -4.84 44.44 14.45
C GLU A 248 -6.00 44.54 13.45
N GLN A 249 -6.13 45.68 12.77
CA GLN A 249 -7.15 45.85 11.73
C GLN A 249 -6.91 44.92 10.53
N PHE A 250 -5.66 44.73 10.12
CA PHE A 250 -5.29 43.75 9.10
C PHE A 250 -5.53 42.32 9.56
N SER A 251 -5.20 41.95 10.81
CA SER A 251 -5.53 40.63 11.34
C SER A 251 -7.03 40.35 11.25
N LYS A 252 -7.87 41.37 11.42
CA LYS A 252 -9.32 41.29 11.34
C LYS A 252 -9.82 41.26 9.88
N GLU A 253 -9.29 42.12 9.02
CA GLU A 253 -9.64 42.16 7.58
C GLU A 253 -9.11 40.93 6.81
N TRP A 254 -7.99 40.36 7.25
CA TRP A 254 -7.47 39.10 6.75
C TRP A 254 -8.31 37.92 7.26
N GLN A 255 -8.81 37.94 8.52
CA GLN A 255 -9.83 36.99 8.97
C GLN A 255 -11.09 37.06 8.09
N ASP A 256 -11.60 38.26 7.83
CA ASP A 256 -12.79 38.50 6.99
C ASP A 256 -12.56 38.15 5.51
N ALA A 257 -11.34 38.36 4.98
CA ALA A 257 -10.96 37.95 3.62
C ALA A 257 -10.73 36.43 3.53
N ASN A 258 -10.26 35.81 4.60
CA ASN A 258 -10.04 34.37 4.72
C ASN A 258 -11.38 33.60 4.87
N GLU A 259 -12.46 34.23 5.37
CA GLU A 259 -13.84 33.70 5.24
C GLU A 259 -14.21 33.43 3.77
N LYS A 260 -13.61 34.16 2.83
CA LYS A 260 -13.82 33.95 1.38
C LYS A 260 -12.83 32.96 0.75
N TRP A 261 -11.82 32.46 1.46
CA TRP A 261 -10.77 31.59 0.91
C TRP A 261 -10.72 30.16 1.49
N ASN A 262 -11.18 29.92 2.73
CA ASN A 262 -11.74 28.66 3.24
C ASN A 262 -11.81 28.72 4.78
N ALA A 263 -13.02 28.58 5.30
CA ALA A 263 -13.47 28.95 6.64
C ALA A 263 -12.99 28.07 7.82
N MET A 264 -11.72 27.62 7.87
CA MET A 264 -11.29 26.71 8.97
C MET A 264 -10.25 27.29 9.94
N TRP A 265 -9.30 28.17 9.55
CA TRP A 265 -8.24 28.63 10.48
C TRP A 265 -7.68 30.03 10.16
N GLY A 266 -7.48 30.87 11.18
CA GLY A 266 -6.65 32.09 11.12
C GLY A 266 -5.21 31.84 11.61
N VAL A 267 -4.22 32.65 11.22
CA VAL A 267 -2.81 32.45 11.62
C VAL A 267 -2.33 33.59 12.51
N LYS A 268 -1.71 33.27 13.66
CA LYS A 268 -1.04 34.22 14.55
C LYS A 268 0.46 33.96 14.55
N ILE A 269 1.24 35.00 14.25
CA ILE A 269 2.70 34.97 14.34
C ILE A 269 3.09 35.53 15.71
N GLY A 270 3.94 34.81 16.44
CA GLY A 270 4.42 35.18 17.76
C GLY A 270 5.93 35.07 17.91
N LYS A 271 6.44 35.55 19.04
CA LYS A 271 7.85 35.46 19.42
C LYS A 271 7.91 34.98 20.86
N THR A 272 8.73 33.97 21.15
CA THR A 272 8.95 33.46 22.50
C THR A 272 9.73 34.48 23.34
N GLU A 273 9.71 34.32 24.66
CA GLU A 273 10.51 35.14 25.58
C GLU A 273 12.03 35.08 25.29
N HIS A 274 12.48 34.00 24.64
CA HIS A 274 13.85 33.79 24.20
C HIS A 274 14.14 34.26 22.77
N GLY A 275 13.16 34.91 22.13
CA GLY A 275 13.31 35.55 20.83
C GLY A 275 13.16 34.64 19.62
N GLN A 276 12.69 33.39 19.78
CA GLN A 276 12.37 32.52 18.64
C GLN A 276 10.97 32.83 18.10
N HIS A 277 10.85 32.91 16.78
CA HIS A 277 9.57 33.12 16.12
C HIS A 277 8.78 31.81 16.04
N TYR A 278 7.46 31.88 16.19
CA TYR A 278 6.56 30.74 16.04
C TYR A 278 5.29 31.16 15.34
N VAL A 279 4.63 30.22 14.67
CA VAL A 279 3.35 30.41 13.98
C VAL A 279 2.31 29.50 14.62
N ALA A 280 1.18 30.06 15.03
CA ALA A 280 0.08 29.32 15.67
C ALA A 280 -1.23 29.53 14.90
N GLY A 281 -1.97 28.44 14.63
CA GLY A 281 -3.32 28.55 14.09
C GLY A 281 -4.34 28.95 15.17
N LEU A 282 -5.28 29.83 14.85
CA LEU A 282 -6.49 30.13 15.60
C LEU A 282 -7.67 29.46 14.91
N GLY A 283 -8.32 28.50 15.59
CA GLY A 283 -9.58 27.95 15.11
C GLY A 283 -10.70 28.93 15.47
N LEU A 284 -11.47 29.35 14.47
CA LEU A 284 -12.74 30.03 14.69
C LEU A 284 -13.80 28.93 14.73
N SER A 285 -14.39 28.72 15.92
CA SER A 285 -15.44 27.72 16.16
C SER A 285 -16.77 28.11 15.57
#